data_AF-A0A7C7NZE4-F1
#
_entry.id   AF-A0A7C7NZE4-F1
#
_cell.length_a   1.000
_cell.length_b   1.000
_cell.length_c   1.000
_cell.angle_alpha   90.00
_cell.angle_beta   90.00
_cell.angle_gamma   90.00
#
_symmetry.space_group_name_H-M   'P 1'
#
loop_
_entity.id
_entity.type
_entity.pdbx_description
1 polymer ?
#
loop_
_entity_poly.entity_id
_entity_poly.type
_entity_poly.pdbx_seq_one_letter_code
_entity_poly.pdbx_strand_id
1 'polypeptide(L)'
;MAISGIKDLCSINSAPEHRLPVETIINEYDESLIQQSIVDELNRGGQVFFLHNRVQSINIIHNQLKKLIPNAKIKIAHGQMNENDLEKTMISFAKREIDILCCTTIIESGLDLPNVNTLIVNNAHKFGLSQLYQLRGRVGRSIKQAYSYFLIPKSTILTPQSEKRLQALKESVELGSGYKIAMRDLEIRGTGNILGKEQSGHVITIGLHLYSKLISEAKKYLTTDDNPILNNNIKNPLPILNMDIKSGLTNEYIKEDKMKFELYRQLSICDQIEDVDKVTNNITDRFGIMNQEAKNLILNTKIQILSANININSINKNKNDLTIRFHSQIGGAKNVLLKSFNNAKLSRSNEIIIKLQDVNSWANEIFNILKKIEGIKNK
;
A
#
# COMPACT_ATOMS: atom_id res chain seq x y z
N MET A 1 7.17 -6.95 -9.74
CA MET A 1 5.75 -7.30 -9.75
C MET A 1 5.63 -8.75 -9.32
N ALA A 2 5.15 -9.00 -8.10
CA ALA A 2 5.27 -10.31 -7.48
C ALA A 2 4.09 -11.25 -7.72
N ILE A 3 2.91 -10.66 -7.90
CA ILE A 3 1.68 -11.39 -8.17
C ILE A 3 1.71 -11.99 -9.59
N SER A 4 2.42 -11.34 -10.51
CA SER A 4 2.63 -11.78 -11.91
C SER A 4 3.38 -13.10 -12.06
N GLY A 5 3.92 -13.68 -10.97
CA GLY A 5 4.56 -15.00 -10.99
C GLY A 5 3.71 -16.15 -10.46
N ILE A 6 2.64 -15.86 -9.71
CA ILE A 6 1.72 -16.87 -9.17
C ILE A 6 0.43 -16.94 -10.00
N LYS A 7 0.08 -15.83 -10.67
CA LYS A 7 -1.09 -15.73 -11.53
C LYS A 7 -0.76 -14.84 -12.72
N ASP A 8 -0.99 -15.34 -13.93
CA ASP A 8 -0.80 -14.54 -15.13
C ASP A 8 -1.81 -13.38 -15.13
N LEU A 9 -1.27 -12.16 -15.17
CA LEU A 9 -2.05 -10.93 -15.21
C LEU A 9 -1.79 -10.28 -16.57
N CYS A 10 -2.81 -10.24 -17.42
CA CYS A 10 -2.79 -9.47 -18.64
C CYS A 10 -3.51 -8.14 -18.41
N SER A 11 -2.79 -7.02 -18.54
CA SER A 11 -3.37 -5.69 -18.44
C SER A 11 -3.52 -5.07 -19.82
N ILE A 12 -4.74 -4.72 -20.21
CA ILE A 12 -5.03 -3.94 -21.40
C ILE A 12 -5.10 -2.47 -20.97
N ASN A 13 -4.07 -1.70 -21.30
CA ASN A 13 -3.94 -0.30 -20.90
C ASN A 13 -4.36 0.68 -22.00
N SER A 14 -4.46 0.21 -23.24
CA SER A 14 -4.87 1.01 -24.39
C SER A 14 -6.37 1.31 -24.31
N ALA A 15 -6.71 2.59 -24.25
CA ALA A 15 -8.09 3.03 -24.41
C ALA A 15 -8.55 2.87 -25.88
N PRO A 16 -9.84 2.61 -26.14
CA PRO A 16 -10.40 2.70 -27.49
C PRO A 16 -10.19 4.10 -28.09
N GLU A 17 -10.01 4.18 -29.40
CA GLU A 17 -9.85 5.46 -30.11
C GLU A 17 -11.03 6.41 -29.86
N HIS A 18 -10.74 7.70 -29.71
CA HIS A 18 -11.71 8.79 -29.48
C HIS A 18 -12.48 8.80 -28.15
N ARG A 19 -12.06 8.05 -27.12
CA ARG A 19 -12.68 8.13 -25.79
C ARG A 19 -12.11 9.27 -24.96
N LEU A 20 -12.97 10.20 -24.51
CA LEU A 20 -12.60 11.26 -23.59
C LEU A 20 -12.64 10.77 -22.12
N PRO A 21 -11.75 11.28 -21.24
CA PRO A 21 -11.82 10.99 -19.81
C PRO A 21 -13.10 11.56 -19.20
N VAL A 22 -13.64 10.89 -18.19
CA VAL A 22 -14.86 11.35 -17.49
C VAL A 22 -14.48 12.39 -16.43
N GLU A 23 -15.00 13.60 -16.56
CA GLU A 23 -14.81 14.68 -15.58
C GLU A 23 -15.49 14.31 -14.26
N THR A 24 -14.73 14.30 -13.17
CA THR A 24 -15.18 13.82 -11.86
C THR A 24 -15.26 14.96 -10.86
N ILE A 25 -16.46 15.26 -10.40
CA ILE A 25 -16.76 16.37 -9.48
C ILE A 25 -17.30 15.79 -8.17
N ILE A 26 -16.78 16.28 -7.04
CA ILE A 26 -17.16 15.83 -5.70
C ILE A 26 -17.61 17.04 -4.91
N ASN A 27 -18.91 17.13 -4.65
CA ASN A 27 -19.54 18.28 -4.02
C ASN A 27 -20.54 17.82 -2.95
N GLU A 28 -20.91 18.74 -2.07
CA GLU A 28 -22.09 18.54 -1.25
C GLU A 28 -23.36 18.49 -2.10
N TYR A 29 -24.40 17.85 -1.58
CA TYR A 29 -25.70 17.77 -2.21
C TYR A 29 -26.26 19.19 -2.35
N ASP A 30 -26.35 19.65 -3.59
CA ASP A 30 -26.93 20.94 -3.95
C ASP A 30 -27.93 20.74 -5.08
N GLU A 31 -29.17 21.16 -4.84
CA GLU A 31 -30.27 21.02 -5.80
C GLU A 31 -30.03 21.86 -7.06
N SER A 32 -29.38 23.02 -6.91
CA SER A 32 -29.08 23.92 -8.04
C SER A 32 -28.08 23.26 -9.00
N LEU A 33 -27.01 22.67 -8.45
CA LEU A 33 -26.02 21.92 -9.22
C LEU A 33 -26.62 20.69 -9.92
N ILE A 34 -27.49 19.95 -9.21
CA ILE A 34 -28.19 18.78 -9.78
C ILE A 34 -29.09 19.23 -10.94
N GLN A 35 -29.87 20.29 -10.74
CA GLN A 35 -30.76 20.82 -11.77
C GLN A 35 -29.97 21.27 -13.00
N GLN A 36 -28.91 22.06 -12.81
CA GLN A 36 -28.08 22.57 -13.90
C GLN A 36 -27.41 21.43 -14.67
N SER A 37 -26.76 20.50 -13.98
CA SER A 37 -26.08 19.36 -14.62
C SER A 37 -27.03 18.48 -15.45
N ILE A 38 -28.26 18.28 -14.98
CA ILE A 38 -29.27 17.55 -15.74
C ILE A 38 -29.74 18.37 -16.95
N VAL A 39 -30.07 19.65 -16.77
CA VAL A 39 -30.54 20.51 -17.86
C VAL A 39 -29.49 20.61 -18.97
N ASP A 40 -28.22 20.77 -18.62
CA ASP A 40 -27.11 20.80 -19.58
C ASP A 40 -27.01 19.49 -20.37
N GLU A 41 -27.22 18.33 -19.74
CA GLU A 41 -27.25 17.03 -20.42
C GLU A 41 -28.45 16.90 -21.37
N LEU A 42 -29.63 17.33 -20.94
CA LEU A 42 -30.85 17.24 -21.74
C LEU A 42 -30.78 18.17 -22.95
N ASN A 43 -30.23 19.38 -22.79
CA ASN A 43 -30.03 20.35 -23.88
C ASN A 43 -29.11 19.81 -24.98
N ARG A 44 -28.13 18.97 -24.64
CA ARG A 44 -27.25 18.29 -25.63
C ARG A 44 -27.80 16.95 -26.14
N GLY A 45 -29.07 16.64 -25.83
CA GLY A 45 -29.78 15.43 -26.25
C GLY A 45 -29.22 14.15 -25.65
N GLY A 46 -28.61 14.23 -24.47
CA GLY A 46 -28.12 13.08 -23.72
C GLY A 46 -29.12 12.62 -22.65
N GLN A 47 -28.71 11.59 -21.90
CA GLN A 47 -29.52 10.99 -20.84
C GLN A 47 -28.71 10.96 -19.53
N VAL A 48 -29.42 10.93 -18.40
CA VAL A 48 -28.79 11.01 -17.07
C VAL A 48 -29.08 9.76 -16.24
N PHE A 49 -28.03 9.23 -15.61
CA PHE A 49 -28.19 8.31 -14.48
C PHE A 49 -28.21 9.09 -13.17
N PHE A 50 -29.28 8.94 -12.39
CA PHE A 50 -29.32 9.38 -11.01
C PHE A 50 -29.31 8.17 -10.10
N LEU A 51 -28.20 7.91 -9.41
CA LEU A 51 -28.03 6.74 -8.57
C LEU A 51 -28.34 7.06 -7.11
N HIS A 52 -29.28 6.32 -6.54
CA HIS A 52 -29.63 6.34 -5.13
C HIS A 52 -29.76 4.90 -4.61
N ASN A 53 -28.73 4.43 -3.90
CA ASN A 53 -28.63 3.04 -3.45
C ASN A 53 -29.46 2.74 -2.18
N ARG A 54 -30.77 2.99 -2.24
CA ARG A 54 -31.74 2.61 -1.20
C ARG A 54 -33.16 2.57 -1.78
N VAL A 55 -33.69 1.37 -1.98
CA VAL A 55 -35.01 1.16 -2.61
C VAL A 55 -36.13 1.81 -1.79
N GLN A 56 -36.05 1.78 -0.46
CA GLN A 56 -37.11 2.32 0.41
C GLN A 56 -37.33 3.83 0.21
N SER A 57 -36.29 4.58 -0.16
CA SER A 57 -36.33 6.05 -0.32
C SER A 57 -36.26 6.51 -1.78
N ILE A 58 -36.14 5.60 -2.75
CA ILE A 58 -35.98 5.97 -4.16
C ILE A 58 -37.18 6.73 -4.71
N ASN A 59 -38.39 6.40 -4.25
CA ASN A 59 -39.62 7.12 -4.62
C ASN A 59 -39.61 8.58 -4.15
N ILE A 60 -39.02 8.86 -2.99
CA ILE A 60 -38.88 10.22 -2.45
C ILE A 60 -37.96 11.03 -3.36
N ILE A 61 -36.80 10.46 -3.70
CA ILE A 61 -35.84 11.08 -4.62
C ILE A 61 -36.45 11.31 -6.01
N HIS A 62 -37.19 10.33 -6.54
CA HIS A 62 -37.88 10.47 -7.82
C HIS A 62 -38.86 11.66 -7.81
N ASN A 63 -39.66 11.79 -6.75
CA ASN A 63 -40.59 12.92 -6.60
C ASN A 63 -39.85 14.26 -6.45
N GLN A 64 -38.70 14.28 -5.76
CA GLN A 64 -37.85 15.48 -5.68
C GLN A 64 -37.31 15.87 -7.06
N LEU A 65 -36.75 14.93 -7.81
CA LEU A 65 -36.25 15.18 -9.17
C LEU A 65 -37.38 15.68 -10.09
N LYS A 66 -38.58 15.11 -9.98
CA LYS A 66 -39.74 15.55 -10.75
C LYS A 66 -40.18 16.98 -10.42
N LYS A 67 -40.02 17.42 -9.17
CA LYS A 67 -40.26 18.82 -8.77
C LYS A 67 -39.17 19.76 -9.31
N LEU A 68 -37.91 19.32 -9.25
CA LEU A 68 -36.78 20.10 -9.75
C LEU A 68 -36.81 20.27 -11.28
N ILE A 69 -37.26 19.24 -12.00
CA ILE A 69 -37.24 19.20 -13.46
C ILE A 69 -38.56 18.62 -13.99
N PRO A 70 -39.64 19.42 -13.99
CA PRO A 70 -40.97 18.95 -14.34
C PRO A 70 -41.11 18.51 -15.81
N ASN A 71 -40.23 19.02 -16.69
CA ASN A 71 -40.26 18.74 -18.13
C ASN A 71 -39.52 17.44 -18.51
N ALA A 72 -38.75 16.83 -17.60
CA ALA A 72 -37.99 15.63 -17.90
C ALA A 72 -38.81 14.35 -17.66
N LYS A 73 -38.65 13.36 -18.53
CA LYS A 73 -39.24 12.04 -18.37
C LYS A 73 -38.37 11.20 -17.44
N ILE A 74 -38.82 11.05 -16.20
CA ILE A 74 -38.08 10.34 -15.14
C ILE A 74 -38.74 8.99 -14.88
N LYS A 75 -37.94 7.92 -14.82
CA LYS A 75 -38.40 6.58 -14.38
C LYS A 75 -37.46 5.99 -13.34
N ILE A 76 -38.01 5.07 -12.55
CA ILE A 76 -37.30 4.35 -11.50
C ILE A 76 -36.89 2.97 -12.00
N ALA A 77 -35.67 2.55 -11.71
CA ALA A 77 -35.19 1.19 -11.96
C ALA A 77 -34.43 0.63 -10.74
N HIS A 78 -34.96 -0.42 -10.12
CA HIS A 78 -34.31 -1.07 -8.97
C HIS A 78 -34.50 -2.60 -8.95
N GLY A 79 -33.68 -3.31 -8.16
CA GLY A 79 -33.48 -4.76 -8.31
C GLY A 79 -34.63 -5.59 -7.76
N GLN A 80 -35.49 -4.95 -6.96
CA GLN A 80 -36.72 -5.53 -6.45
C GLN A 80 -37.90 -5.40 -7.43
N MET A 81 -37.72 -4.80 -8.62
CA MET A 81 -38.75 -4.79 -9.65
C MET A 81 -38.88 -6.18 -10.29
N ASN A 82 -40.06 -6.50 -10.82
CA ASN A 82 -40.21 -7.66 -11.68
C ASN A 82 -39.27 -7.55 -12.88
N GLU A 83 -38.66 -8.67 -13.30
CA GLU A 83 -37.69 -8.70 -14.40
C GLU A 83 -38.26 -8.10 -15.69
N ASN A 84 -39.50 -8.47 -16.04
CA ASN A 84 -40.19 -7.94 -17.22
C ASN A 84 -40.39 -6.42 -17.18
N ASP A 85 -40.65 -5.85 -16.00
CA ASP A 85 -40.89 -4.41 -15.85
C ASP A 85 -39.56 -3.62 -15.88
N LEU A 86 -38.52 -4.20 -15.29
CA LEU A 86 -37.17 -3.67 -15.36
C LEU A 86 -36.65 -3.67 -16.79
N GLU A 87 -36.78 -4.79 -17.51
CA GLU A 87 -36.38 -4.92 -18.91
C GLU A 87 -37.10 -3.90 -19.79
N LYS A 88 -38.44 -3.79 -19.68
CA LYS A 88 -39.21 -2.77 -20.42
C LYS A 88 -38.71 -1.35 -20.14
N THR A 89 -38.46 -1.03 -18.86
CA THR A 89 -37.95 0.29 -18.48
C THR A 89 -36.56 0.56 -19.09
N MET A 90 -35.69 -0.45 -19.09
CA MET A 90 -34.37 -0.34 -19.70
C MET A 90 -34.43 -0.19 -21.22
N ILE A 91 -35.33 -0.91 -21.90
CA ILE A 91 -35.55 -0.76 -23.35
C ILE A 91 -36.06 0.64 -23.68
N SER A 92 -37.05 1.14 -22.94
CA SER A 92 -37.56 2.52 -23.11
C SER A 92 -36.47 3.56 -22.87
N PHE A 93 -35.59 3.34 -21.88
CA PHE A 93 -34.45 4.21 -21.66
C PHE A 93 -33.46 4.15 -22.83
N ALA A 94 -33.12 2.96 -23.34
CA ALA A 94 -32.26 2.83 -24.52
C ALA A 94 -32.85 3.52 -25.77
N LYS A 95 -34.18 3.49 -25.93
CA LYS A 95 -34.93 4.15 -27.01
C LYS A 95 -35.10 5.67 -26.84
N ARG A 96 -34.54 6.28 -25.79
CA ARG A 96 -34.69 7.71 -25.45
C ARG A 96 -36.14 8.13 -25.16
N GLU A 97 -36.98 7.20 -24.72
CA GLU A 97 -38.32 7.52 -24.24
C GLU A 97 -38.29 8.06 -22.79
N ILE A 98 -37.17 7.86 -22.10
CA ILE A 98 -36.91 8.28 -20.72
C ILE A 98 -35.61 9.08 -20.73
N ASP A 99 -35.64 10.26 -20.11
CA ASP A 99 -34.51 11.19 -20.07
C ASP A 99 -33.59 10.91 -18.88
N ILE A 100 -34.20 10.58 -17.73
CA ILE A 100 -33.51 10.38 -16.46
C ILE A 100 -33.92 9.05 -15.86
N LEU A 101 -32.92 8.19 -15.59
CA LEU A 101 -33.13 6.94 -14.88
C LEU A 101 -32.67 7.07 -13.42
N CYS A 102 -33.66 7.13 -12.51
CA CYS A 102 -33.42 7.07 -11.08
C CYS A 102 -33.24 5.61 -10.66
N CYS A 103 -32.01 5.20 -10.33
CA CYS A 103 -31.67 3.80 -10.19
C CYS A 103 -30.83 3.46 -8.96
N THR A 104 -30.73 2.17 -8.69
CA THR A 104 -29.78 1.60 -7.70
C THR A 104 -28.52 1.11 -8.41
N THR A 105 -27.68 0.29 -7.76
CA THR A 105 -26.44 -0.24 -8.32
C THR A 105 -26.62 -1.25 -9.47
N ILE A 106 -27.83 -1.50 -9.97
CA ILE A 106 -28.08 -2.42 -11.10
C ILE A 106 -27.34 -2.01 -12.36
N ILE A 107 -27.06 -0.71 -12.55
CA ILE A 107 -26.27 -0.25 -13.68
C ILE A 107 -24.82 -0.78 -13.67
N GLU A 108 -24.37 -1.36 -12.55
CA GLU A 108 -23.09 -2.05 -12.42
C GLU A 108 -23.02 -3.34 -13.25
N SER A 109 -24.15 -3.98 -13.58
CA SER A 109 -24.19 -5.36 -14.10
C SER A 109 -23.93 -5.54 -15.60
N GLY A 110 -23.69 -4.48 -16.38
CA GLY A 110 -23.23 -4.67 -17.78
C GLY A 110 -23.91 -3.85 -18.87
N LEU A 111 -24.87 -3.00 -18.54
CA LEU A 111 -25.61 -2.24 -19.55
C LEU A 111 -24.69 -1.23 -20.26
N ASP A 112 -24.65 -1.32 -21.59
CA ASP A 112 -23.92 -0.39 -22.46
C ASP A 112 -24.89 0.59 -23.09
N LEU A 113 -24.86 1.84 -22.62
CA LEU A 113 -25.74 2.89 -23.11
C LEU A 113 -24.89 4.09 -23.54
N PRO A 114 -24.52 4.19 -24.83
CA PRO A 114 -23.57 5.19 -25.32
C PRO A 114 -24.09 6.63 -25.21
N ASN A 115 -25.41 6.81 -25.10
CA ASN A 115 -26.05 8.12 -24.97
C ASN A 115 -26.01 8.68 -23.54
N VAL A 116 -25.59 7.88 -22.55
CA VAL A 116 -25.55 8.31 -21.15
C VAL A 116 -24.18 8.89 -20.84
N ASN A 117 -24.13 10.23 -20.74
CA ASN A 117 -22.87 10.95 -20.51
C ASN A 117 -22.81 11.64 -19.15
N THR A 118 -23.92 11.68 -18.39
CA THR A 118 -23.92 12.25 -17.04
C THR A 118 -24.38 11.23 -16.02
N LEU A 119 -23.53 11.02 -15.00
CA LEU A 119 -23.80 10.21 -13.82
C LEU A 119 -23.86 11.09 -12.59
N ILE A 120 -24.92 10.99 -11.82
CA ILE A 120 -25.08 11.65 -10.52
C ILE A 120 -25.24 10.57 -9.45
N VAL A 121 -24.30 10.47 -8.53
CA VAL A 121 -24.32 9.49 -7.44
C VAL A 121 -24.64 10.20 -6.13
N ASN A 122 -25.83 9.92 -5.61
CA ASN A 122 -26.25 10.42 -4.31
C ASN A 122 -25.63 9.56 -3.18
N ASN A 123 -25.25 10.20 -2.07
CA ASN A 123 -24.59 9.56 -0.93
C ASN A 123 -23.28 8.83 -1.29
N ALA A 124 -22.43 9.44 -2.12
CA ALA A 124 -21.22 8.81 -2.64
C ALA A 124 -20.27 8.27 -1.54
N HIS A 125 -20.24 8.91 -0.37
CA HIS A 125 -19.45 8.48 0.80
C HIS A 125 -19.77 7.06 1.31
N LYS A 126 -20.95 6.49 0.95
CA LYS A 126 -21.35 5.14 1.35
C LYS A 126 -20.83 4.03 0.44
N PHE A 127 -20.28 4.35 -0.72
CA PHE A 127 -19.84 3.38 -1.72
C PHE A 127 -18.35 3.07 -1.61
N GLY A 128 -17.95 1.83 -1.90
CA GLY A 128 -16.54 1.46 -2.04
C GLY A 128 -15.85 2.18 -3.21
N LEU A 129 -14.51 2.32 -3.16
CA LEU A 129 -13.77 2.98 -4.24
C LEU A 129 -13.94 2.22 -5.57
N SER A 130 -13.87 0.89 -5.52
CA SER A 130 -14.07 0.03 -6.70
C SER A 130 -15.46 0.21 -7.31
N GLN A 131 -16.50 0.31 -6.47
CA GLN A 131 -17.88 0.50 -6.93
C GLN A 131 -18.05 1.86 -7.61
N LEU A 132 -17.57 2.94 -6.99
CA LEU A 132 -17.62 4.29 -7.58
C LEU A 132 -16.87 4.33 -8.92
N TYR A 133 -15.72 3.66 -9.00
CA TYR A 133 -14.95 3.57 -10.24
C TYR A 133 -15.69 2.78 -11.34
N GLN A 134 -16.32 1.66 -10.98
CA GLN A 134 -17.11 0.87 -11.92
C GLN A 134 -18.33 1.65 -12.42
N LEU A 135 -19.05 2.33 -11.53
CA LEU A 135 -20.18 3.20 -11.87
C LEU A 135 -19.75 4.32 -12.82
N ARG A 136 -18.63 5.00 -12.54
CA ARG A 136 -18.04 6.00 -13.44
C ARG A 136 -17.72 5.42 -14.81
N GLY A 137 -17.22 4.18 -14.87
CA GLY A 137 -16.91 3.49 -16.12
C GLY A 137 -18.14 3.13 -16.99
N ARG A 138 -19.36 3.28 -16.46
CA ARG A 138 -20.61 3.08 -17.19
C ARG A 138 -21.06 4.31 -17.97
N VAL A 139 -20.41 5.47 -17.80
CA VAL A 139 -20.64 6.68 -18.59
C VAL A 139 -19.42 7.06 -19.44
N GLY A 140 -19.62 7.94 -20.42
CA GLY A 140 -18.52 8.41 -21.29
C GLY A 140 -18.00 7.34 -22.24
N ARG A 141 -18.92 6.65 -22.91
CA ARG A 141 -18.62 5.71 -24.00
C ARG A 141 -18.76 6.36 -25.39
N SER A 142 -19.16 7.62 -25.45
CA SER A 142 -19.25 8.41 -26.68
C SER A 142 -18.06 9.37 -26.83
N ILE A 143 -18.01 10.07 -27.97
CA ILE A 143 -17.06 11.15 -28.25
C ILE A 143 -17.39 12.42 -27.43
N LYS A 144 -18.58 12.50 -26.82
CA LYS A 144 -18.98 13.65 -26.00
C LYS A 144 -18.33 13.58 -24.62
N GLN A 145 -17.95 14.74 -24.10
CA GLN A 145 -17.43 14.88 -22.74
C GLN A 145 -18.47 14.38 -21.73
N ALA A 146 -18.09 13.42 -20.89
CA ALA A 146 -18.93 12.88 -19.83
C ALA A 146 -18.58 13.48 -18.47
N TYR A 147 -19.58 13.54 -17.60
CA TYR A 147 -19.49 14.10 -16.25
C TYR A 147 -19.98 13.10 -15.22
N SER A 148 -19.29 13.04 -14.08
CA SER A 148 -19.68 12.24 -12.92
C SER A 148 -19.68 13.11 -11.67
N TYR A 149 -20.86 13.28 -11.08
CA TYR A 149 -21.09 14.06 -9.87
C TYR A 149 -21.26 13.11 -8.69
N PHE A 150 -20.34 13.16 -7.73
CA PHE A 150 -20.40 12.39 -6.49
C PHE A 150 -20.85 13.29 -5.35
N LEU A 151 -22.10 13.12 -4.92
CA LEU A 151 -22.75 14.01 -3.97
C LEU A 151 -22.67 13.47 -2.55
N ILE A 152 -22.36 14.37 -1.62
CA ILE A 152 -22.26 14.10 -0.18
C ILE A 152 -23.38 14.88 0.52
N PRO A 153 -24.19 14.29 1.41
CA PRO A 153 -25.27 15.04 2.06
C PRO A 153 -24.71 16.22 2.87
N LYS A 154 -25.45 17.33 2.86
CA LYS A 154 -25.10 18.53 3.64
C LYS A 154 -24.85 18.16 5.11
N SER A 155 -23.84 18.77 5.71
CA SER A 155 -23.48 18.57 7.12
C SER A 155 -23.05 17.14 7.48
N THR A 156 -22.66 16.31 6.51
CA THR A 156 -22.09 14.99 6.79
C THR A 156 -20.61 15.11 7.11
N ILE A 157 -20.20 14.71 8.31
CA ILE A 157 -18.79 14.58 8.67
C ILE A 157 -18.24 13.31 7.99
N LEU A 158 -17.33 13.48 7.05
CA LEU A 158 -16.68 12.35 6.37
C LEU A 158 -15.68 11.67 7.31
N THR A 159 -15.65 10.33 7.27
CA THR A 159 -14.54 9.61 7.90
C THR A 159 -13.26 9.82 7.09
N PRO A 160 -12.06 9.82 7.72
CA PRO A 160 -10.79 9.98 7.00
C PRO A 160 -10.60 8.97 5.86
N GLN A 161 -11.13 7.76 6.02
CA GLN A 161 -11.11 6.71 4.99
C GLN A 161 -12.01 7.06 3.80
N SER A 162 -13.18 7.66 4.05
CA SER A 162 -14.11 8.08 2.99
C SER A 162 -13.57 9.25 2.20
N GLU A 163 -12.95 10.21 2.88
CA GLU A 163 -12.27 11.34 2.25
C GLU A 163 -11.12 10.88 1.35
N LYS A 164 -10.21 10.02 1.85
CA LYS A 164 -9.13 9.43 1.05
C LYS A 164 -9.64 8.68 -0.18
N ARG A 165 -10.73 7.94 -0.04
CA ARG A 165 -11.37 7.21 -1.15
C ARG A 165 -11.93 8.16 -2.21
N LEU A 166 -12.67 9.19 -1.81
CA LEU A 166 -13.22 10.18 -2.74
C LEU A 166 -12.11 10.97 -3.43
N GLN A 167 -11.06 11.36 -2.70
CA GLN A 167 -9.88 12.00 -3.27
C GLN A 167 -9.16 11.10 -4.27
N ALA A 168 -8.94 9.82 -3.93
CA ALA A 168 -8.33 8.84 -4.83
C ALA A 168 -9.14 8.63 -6.12
N LEU A 169 -10.48 8.71 -6.03
CA LEU A 169 -11.36 8.66 -7.19
C LEU A 169 -11.18 9.89 -8.09
N LYS A 170 -11.13 11.10 -7.51
CA LYS A 170 -10.92 12.35 -8.25
C LYS A 170 -9.58 12.38 -9.00
N GLU A 171 -8.52 11.86 -8.38
CA GLU A 171 -7.19 11.77 -9.00
C GLU A 171 -7.10 10.73 -10.12
N SER A 172 -8.06 9.79 -10.20
CA SER A 172 -8.01 8.66 -11.14
C SER A 172 -8.55 8.99 -12.54
N VAL A 173 -8.09 10.10 -13.11
CA VAL A 173 -8.60 10.66 -14.38
C VAL A 173 -8.18 9.83 -15.60
N GLU A 174 -7.03 9.17 -15.55
CA GLU A 174 -6.49 8.39 -16.68
C GLU A 174 -7.33 7.14 -17.01
N LEU A 175 -7.63 6.95 -18.29
CA LEU A 175 -8.16 5.69 -18.83
C LEU A 175 -7.10 4.58 -18.61
N GLY A 176 -7.53 3.39 -18.16
CA GLY A 176 -6.62 2.30 -17.78
C GLY A 176 -6.14 2.34 -16.32
N SER A 177 -6.60 3.31 -15.52
CA SER A 177 -6.30 3.41 -14.08
C SER A 177 -6.93 2.31 -13.21
N GLY A 178 -7.70 1.37 -13.79
CA GLY A 178 -8.45 0.36 -13.04
C GLY A 178 -7.58 -0.51 -12.14
N TYR A 179 -6.37 -0.85 -12.60
CA TYR A 179 -5.39 -1.57 -11.79
C TYR A 179 -4.89 -0.72 -10.60
N LYS A 180 -4.49 0.54 -10.85
CA LYS A 180 -4.06 1.49 -9.79
C LYS A 180 -5.17 1.71 -8.76
N ILE A 181 -6.43 1.75 -9.21
CA ILE A 181 -7.59 1.94 -8.36
C ILE A 181 -7.91 0.70 -7.53
N ALA A 182 -7.83 -0.50 -8.11
CA ALA A 182 -7.98 -1.75 -7.36
C ALA A 182 -6.90 -1.89 -6.27
N MET A 183 -5.65 -1.50 -6.57
CA MET A 183 -4.57 -1.50 -5.58
C MET A 183 -4.80 -0.46 -4.47
N ARG A 184 -5.17 0.78 -4.82
CA ARG A 184 -5.53 1.82 -3.82
C ARG A 184 -6.73 1.40 -2.96
N ASP A 185 -7.73 0.74 -3.55
CA ASP A 185 -8.91 0.26 -2.82
C ASP A 185 -8.55 -0.86 -1.83
N LEU A 186 -7.67 -1.79 -2.23
CA LEU A 186 -7.09 -2.79 -1.33
C LEU A 186 -6.28 -2.15 -0.18
N GLU A 187 -5.46 -1.14 -0.49
CA GLU A 187 -4.70 -0.38 0.52
C GLU A 187 -5.61 0.37 1.50
N ILE A 188 -6.66 1.04 0.99
CA ILE A 188 -7.61 1.83 1.78
C ILE A 188 -8.50 0.95 2.66
N ARG A 189 -8.93 -0.23 2.16
CA ARG A 189 -9.68 -1.20 2.97
C ARG A 189 -8.80 -1.88 4.02
N GLY A 190 -7.49 -1.88 3.81
CA GLY A 190 -6.55 -2.72 4.54
C GLY A 190 -6.69 -4.15 4.02
N THR A 191 -5.61 -4.70 3.46
CA THR A 191 -5.59 -6.10 3.06
C THR A 191 -5.83 -6.97 4.28
N GLY A 192 -7.02 -7.53 4.46
CA GLY A 192 -7.20 -8.66 5.38
C GLY A 192 -6.20 -9.77 5.06
N ASN A 193 -5.97 -10.65 6.02
CA ASN A 193 -4.96 -11.69 5.92
C ASN A 193 -5.27 -12.62 4.72
N ILE A 194 -4.52 -12.53 3.63
CA ILE A 194 -4.74 -13.33 2.40
C ILE A 194 -4.64 -14.85 2.68
N LEU A 195 -4.07 -15.24 3.83
CA LEU A 195 -3.76 -16.62 4.21
C LEU A 195 -4.48 -17.10 5.50
N GLY A 196 -5.40 -16.32 6.10
CA GLY A 196 -6.03 -16.66 7.38
C GLY A 196 -7.51 -16.27 7.50
N LYS A 197 -8.24 -16.90 8.43
CA LYS A 197 -9.71 -16.77 8.61
C LYS A 197 -10.22 -15.45 9.21
N GLU A 198 -9.36 -14.51 9.59
CA GLU A 198 -9.77 -13.32 10.36
C GLU A 198 -9.76 -12.02 9.54
N GLN A 199 -10.86 -11.26 9.61
CA GLN A 199 -11.26 -10.19 8.69
C GLN A 199 -11.14 -8.76 9.27
N SER A 200 -10.25 -8.47 10.22
CA SER A 200 -10.05 -7.10 10.71
C SER A 200 -8.63 -6.82 11.23
N GLY A 201 -8.07 -5.65 10.88
CA GLY A 201 -6.81 -5.16 11.44
C GLY A 201 -6.12 -4.06 10.61
N HIS A 202 -5.88 -2.91 11.23
CA HIS A 202 -5.32 -1.67 10.66
C HIS A 202 -3.82 -1.73 10.28
N VAL A 203 -3.24 -2.91 10.01
CA VAL A 203 -1.79 -3.15 10.07
C VAL A 203 -1.14 -3.53 8.72
N ILE A 204 -1.89 -3.61 7.61
CA ILE A 204 -1.45 -4.40 6.44
C ILE A 204 -1.17 -3.56 5.19
N THR A 205 -0.86 -2.26 5.30
CA THR A 205 -0.47 -1.46 4.11
C THR A 205 0.95 -1.78 3.63
N ILE A 206 1.86 -2.17 4.54
CA ILE A 206 3.27 -2.47 4.21
C ILE A 206 3.47 -3.95 3.82
N GLY A 207 2.55 -4.82 4.27
CA GLY A 207 2.60 -6.27 4.05
C GLY A 207 2.64 -6.63 2.57
N LEU A 208 1.77 -6.04 1.74
CA LEU A 208 1.68 -6.41 0.32
C LEU A 208 2.93 -6.03 -0.48
N HIS A 209 3.54 -4.89 -0.18
CA HIS A 209 4.74 -4.44 -0.88
C HIS A 209 5.99 -5.25 -0.46
N LEU A 210 6.17 -5.51 0.83
CA LEU A 210 7.24 -6.37 1.34
C LEU A 210 7.05 -7.82 0.87
N TYR A 211 5.83 -8.35 0.95
CA TYR A 211 5.45 -9.66 0.42
C TYR A 211 5.74 -9.76 -1.08
N SER A 212 5.36 -8.73 -1.83
CA SER A 212 5.65 -8.67 -3.25
C SER A 212 7.16 -8.68 -3.53
N LYS A 213 7.93 -7.98 -2.71
CA LYS A 213 9.38 -7.98 -2.84
C LYS A 213 9.97 -9.36 -2.52
N LEU A 214 9.56 -10.00 -1.42
CA LEU A 214 10.01 -11.34 -1.00
C LEU A 214 9.68 -12.41 -2.03
N ILE A 215 8.48 -12.37 -2.63
CA ILE A 215 8.10 -13.30 -3.70
C ILE A 215 8.87 -13.02 -5.00
N SER A 216 9.12 -11.75 -5.32
CA SER A 216 9.94 -11.40 -6.48
C SER A 216 11.40 -11.85 -6.30
N GLU A 217 11.93 -11.75 -5.08
CA GLU A 217 13.25 -12.27 -4.71
C GLU A 217 13.27 -13.80 -4.78
N ALA A 218 12.32 -14.48 -4.15
CA ALA A 218 12.17 -15.94 -4.25
C ALA A 218 12.06 -16.44 -5.70
N LYS A 219 11.32 -15.72 -6.56
CA LYS A 219 11.23 -16.06 -8.00
C LYS A 219 12.57 -15.87 -8.70
N LYS A 220 13.30 -14.79 -8.43
CA LYS A 220 14.65 -14.58 -8.97
C LYS A 220 15.59 -15.73 -8.59
N TYR A 221 15.53 -16.21 -7.36
CA TYR A 221 16.30 -17.36 -6.88
C TYR A 221 15.93 -18.68 -7.57
N LEU A 222 14.72 -18.81 -8.10
CA LEU A 222 14.24 -20.01 -8.82
C LEU A 222 14.51 -19.97 -10.34
N THR A 223 14.62 -18.78 -10.93
CA THR A 223 14.77 -18.61 -12.39
C THR A 223 16.22 -18.46 -12.85
N THR A 224 17.18 -18.28 -11.95
CA THR A 224 18.60 -18.44 -12.28
C THR A 224 18.92 -19.94 -12.37
N ASP A 225 19.23 -20.41 -13.59
CA ASP A 225 19.52 -21.81 -13.95
C ASP A 225 20.74 -22.45 -13.23
N ASP A 226 21.40 -21.73 -12.32
CA ASP A 226 22.34 -22.32 -11.38
C ASP A 226 21.60 -22.68 -10.10
N ASN A 227 21.01 -23.88 -10.05
CA ASN A 227 20.44 -24.47 -8.83
C ASN A 227 21.45 -24.38 -7.65
N PRO A 228 21.25 -23.48 -6.65
CA PRO A 228 22.03 -23.47 -5.43
C PRO A 228 21.18 -23.97 -4.26
N ILE A 229 20.04 -24.64 -4.53
CA ILE A 229 19.18 -25.19 -3.49
C ILE A 229 19.84 -26.42 -2.81
N LEU A 230 20.98 -26.90 -3.34
CA LEU A 230 21.81 -27.94 -2.72
C LEU A 230 23.21 -27.48 -2.29
N ASN A 231 23.60 -26.22 -2.51
CA ASN A 231 24.93 -25.70 -2.12
C ASN A 231 24.81 -24.56 -1.11
N ASN A 232 24.63 -24.92 0.17
CA ASN A 232 25.21 -24.27 1.36
C ASN A 232 25.44 -22.74 1.39
N ASN A 233 24.58 -21.92 0.78
CA ASN A 233 24.64 -20.45 0.87
C ASN A 233 23.25 -19.84 0.98
N ILE A 234 22.43 -20.37 1.90
CA ILE A 234 21.48 -19.47 2.59
C ILE A 234 22.40 -18.44 3.25
N LYS A 235 22.44 -17.19 2.77
CA LYS A 235 23.05 -16.07 3.50
C LYS A 235 22.62 -16.25 4.95
N ASN A 236 23.57 -16.56 5.84
CA ASN A 236 23.27 -16.94 7.21
C ASN A 236 22.27 -15.93 7.79
N PRO A 237 21.23 -16.37 8.52
CA PRO A 237 20.25 -15.46 9.10
C PRO A 237 20.99 -14.33 9.83
N LEU A 238 20.54 -13.08 9.61
CA LEU A 238 21.14 -11.91 10.25
C LEU A 238 21.32 -12.19 11.75
N PRO A 239 22.53 -12.03 12.30
CA PRO A 239 22.83 -12.43 13.65
C PRO A 239 21.95 -11.70 14.66
N ILE A 240 21.49 -12.43 15.67
CA ILE A 240 20.67 -11.86 16.74
C ILE A 240 21.57 -10.98 17.61
N LEU A 241 21.26 -9.68 17.66
CA LEU A 241 21.92 -8.72 18.53
C LEU A 241 21.02 -8.43 19.75
N ASN A 242 21.37 -8.98 20.90
CA ASN A 242 20.76 -8.56 22.17
C ASN A 242 21.70 -7.57 22.85
N MET A 243 21.54 -6.31 22.46
CA MET A 243 22.30 -5.20 22.99
C MET A 243 21.38 -4.40 23.92
N ASP A 244 21.77 -4.25 25.18
CA ASP A 244 21.05 -3.46 26.19
C ASP A 244 21.21 -1.95 25.89
N ILE A 245 20.73 -1.52 24.72
CA ILE A 245 20.72 -0.14 24.24
C ILE A 245 19.34 0.17 23.67
N LYS A 246 18.83 1.35 24.00
CA LYS A 246 17.72 1.95 23.25
C LYS A 246 18.19 2.34 21.84
N SER A 247 17.70 1.61 20.84
CA SER A 247 17.95 1.88 19.42
C SER A 247 16.63 1.98 18.68
N GLY A 248 16.44 3.06 17.91
CA GLY A 248 15.21 3.27 17.14
C GLY A 248 15.05 4.70 16.64
N LEU A 249 14.11 4.86 15.71
CA LEU A 249 13.65 6.15 15.20
C LEU A 249 12.51 6.68 16.09
N THR A 250 12.84 7.59 17.00
CA THR A 250 11.85 8.19 17.93
C THR A 250 10.89 9.12 17.20
N ASN A 251 9.72 9.38 17.81
CA ASN A 251 8.75 10.37 17.32
C ASN A 251 9.31 11.79 17.29
N GLU A 252 10.32 12.08 18.11
CA GLU A 252 11.00 13.37 18.17
C GLU A 252 11.89 13.62 16.95
N TYR A 253 12.50 12.57 16.40
CA TYR A 253 13.37 12.69 15.23
C TYR A 253 12.59 12.59 13.91
N ILE A 254 11.66 11.64 13.81
CA ILE A 254 10.81 11.47 12.63
C ILE A 254 9.36 11.32 13.10
N LYS A 255 8.47 12.22 12.67
CA LYS A 255 7.05 12.20 13.10
C LYS A 255 6.19 11.24 12.28
N GLU A 256 6.50 11.07 11.00
CA GLU A 256 5.69 10.26 10.08
C GLU A 256 6.09 8.77 10.14
N ASP A 257 5.16 7.92 10.57
CA ASP A 257 5.39 6.47 10.66
C ASP A 257 5.77 5.85 9.31
N LYS A 258 5.15 6.30 8.21
CA LYS A 258 5.45 5.83 6.85
C LYS A 258 6.94 6.01 6.52
N MET A 259 7.52 7.15 6.91
CA MET A 259 8.92 7.47 6.70
C MET A 259 9.84 6.61 7.57
N LYS A 260 9.49 6.39 8.83
CA LYS A 260 10.24 5.47 9.71
C LYS A 260 10.31 4.07 9.12
N PHE A 261 9.18 3.55 8.66
CA PHE A 261 9.10 2.22 8.06
C PHE A 261 9.94 2.12 6.79
N GLU A 262 9.93 3.14 5.94
CA GLU A 262 10.77 3.16 4.74
C GLU A 262 12.27 3.09 5.10
N LEU A 263 12.70 3.84 6.11
CA LEU A 263 14.08 3.85 6.58
C LEU A 263 14.50 2.52 7.23
N TYR A 264 13.65 1.94 8.09
CA TYR A 264 13.91 0.60 8.64
C TYR A 264 14.05 -0.44 7.52
N ARG A 265 13.21 -0.36 6.49
CA ARG A 265 13.29 -1.23 5.32
C ARG A 265 14.58 -1.00 4.53
N GLN A 266 14.98 0.24 4.29
CA GLN A 266 16.24 0.53 3.58
C GLN A 266 17.43 -0.06 4.33
N LEU A 267 17.49 0.13 5.65
CA LEU A 267 18.53 -0.44 6.51
C LEU A 267 18.53 -1.97 6.51
N SER A 268 17.37 -2.63 6.45
CA SER A 268 17.29 -4.10 6.47
C SER A 268 17.78 -4.78 5.18
N ILE A 269 17.92 -4.02 4.09
CA ILE A 269 18.37 -4.52 2.78
C ILE A 269 19.86 -4.20 2.56
N CYS A 270 20.48 -3.38 3.41
CA CYS A 270 21.89 -3.05 3.29
C CYS A 270 22.74 -4.31 3.51
N ASP A 271 23.53 -4.67 2.50
CA ASP A 271 24.45 -5.81 2.56
C ASP A 271 25.88 -5.37 2.88
N GLN A 272 26.21 -4.09 2.72
CA GLN A 272 27.54 -3.52 2.91
C GLN A 272 27.50 -2.28 3.83
N ILE A 273 28.63 -1.96 4.47
CA ILE A 273 28.72 -0.80 5.38
C ILE A 273 28.51 0.50 4.60
N GLU A 274 29.00 0.58 3.36
CA GLU A 274 28.87 1.74 2.48
C GLU A 274 27.40 2.04 2.15
N ASP A 275 26.55 1.03 2.07
CA ASP A 275 25.12 1.21 1.82
C ASP A 275 24.42 1.81 3.04
N VAL A 276 24.81 1.38 4.24
CA VAL A 276 24.34 1.99 5.49
C VAL A 276 24.79 3.45 5.57
N ASP A 277 26.01 3.78 5.13
CA ASP A 277 26.50 5.16 5.11
C ASP A 277 25.72 6.04 4.14
N LYS A 278 25.37 5.54 2.95
CA LYS A 278 24.48 6.26 2.02
C LYS A 278 23.11 6.55 2.63
N VAL A 279 22.51 5.55 3.29
CA VAL A 279 21.22 5.72 3.98
C VAL A 279 21.35 6.72 5.13
N THR A 280 22.45 6.66 5.87
CA THR A 280 22.74 7.60 6.96
C THR A 280 22.86 9.03 6.45
N ASN A 281 23.59 9.26 5.35
CA ASN A 281 23.72 10.57 4.73
C ASN A 281 22.37 11.13 4.26
N ASN A 282 21.55 10.30 3.62
CA ASN A 282 20.20 10.68 3.18
C ASN A 282 19.28 11.02 4.38
N ILE A 283 19.39 10.29 5.50
CA ILE A 283 18.65 10.58 6.73
C ILE A 283 19.10 11.92 7.31
N THR A 284 20.42 12.16 7.40
CA THR A 284 20.94 13.41 7.95
C THR A 284 20.62 14.63 7.09
N ASP A 285 20.62 14.49 5.77
CA ASP A 285 20.27 15.58 4.84
C ASP A 285 18.79 15.97 4.97
N ARG A 286 17.91 14.96 5.16
CA ARG A 286 16.47 15.19 5.23
C ARG A 286 15.94 15.57 6.61
N PHE A 287 16.54 15.05 7.67
CA PHE A 287 16.02 15.16 9.05
C PHE A 287 17.00 15.83 10.02
N GLY A 288 18.18 16.24 9.54
CA GLY A 288 19.19 16.89 10.37
C GLY A 288 19.88 15.93 11.34
N ILE A 289 20.36 16.48 12.47
CA ILE A 289 21.22 15.78 13.41
C ILE A 289 20.49 14.60 14.06
N MET A 290 21.03 13.39 13.88
CA MET A 290 20.50 12.17 14.52
C MET A 290 20.58 12.24 16.05
N ASN A 291 19.51 11.84 16.71
CA ASN A 291 19.52 11.59 18.15
C ASN A 291 20.32 10.32 18.49
N GLN A 292 20.58 10.11 19.78
CA GLN A 292 21.39 8.99 20.23
C GLN A 292 20.77 7.62 19.85
N GLU A 293 19.45 7.49 19.91
CA GLU A 293 18.76 6.23 19.56
C GLU A 293 18.85 5.90 18.07
N ALA A 294 18.79 6.89 17.18
CA ALA A 294 19.00 6.70 15.74
C ALA A 294 20.46 6.36 15.43
N LYS A 295 21.43 7.01 16.10
CA LYS A 295 22.85 6.64 15.98
C LYS A 295 23.10 5.19 16.39
N ASN A 296 22.46 4.75 17.48
CA ASN A 296 22.54 3.37 17.94
C ASN A 296 21.92 2.40 16.91
N LEU A 297 20.80 2.75 16.26
CA LEU A 297 20.18 1.94 15.21
C LEU A 297 21.13 1.72 14.01
N ILE A 298 21.76 2.79 13.53
CA ILE A 298 22.73 2.72 12.43
C ILE A 298 23.91 1.83 12.82
N LEU A 299 24.44 2.02 14.03
CA LEU A 299 25.56 1.24 14.54
C LEU A 299 25.21 -0.24 14.70
N ASN A 300 24.01 -0.56 15.19
CA ASN A 300 23.51 -1.94 15.29
C ASN A 300 23.44 -2.61 13.91
N THR A 301 22.98 -1.87 12.90
CA THR A 301 22.89 -2.36 11.52
C THR A 301 24.28 -2.66 10.95
N LYS A 302 25.25 -1.77 11.19
CA LYS A 302 26.65 -2.01 10.78
C LYS A 302 27.27 -3.23 11.48
N ILE A 303 27.00 -3.40 12.78
CA ILE A 303 27.44 -4.56 13.55
C ILE A 303 26.80 -5.85 13.01
N GLN A 304 25.52 -5.83 12.63
CA GLN A 304 24.84 -6.99 12.02
C GLN A 304 25.51 -7.41 10.72
N ILE A 305 25.79 -6.46 9.83
CA ILE A 305 26.43 -6.72 8.54
C ILE A 305 27.83 -7.32 8.74
N LEU A 306 28.67 -6.71 9.59
CA LEU A 306 29.99 -7.25 9.92
C LEU A 306 29.92 -8.65 10.53
N SER A 307 28.96 -8.87 11.42
CA SER A 307 28.78 -10.16 12.09
C SER A 307 28.34 -11.26 11.12
N ALA A 308 27.51 -10.91 10.12
CA ALA A 308 27.12 -11.82 9.05
C ALA A 308 28.33 -12.24 8.19
N ASN A 309 29.20 -11.31 7.79
CA ASN A 309 30.43 -11.61 7.05
C ASN A 309 31.37 -12.57 7.81
N ILE A 310 31.36 -12.48 9.14
CA ILE A 310 32.24 -13.26 10.01
C ILE A 310 31.64 -14.64 10.35
N ASN A 311 30.39 -14.95 9.97
CA ASN A 311 29.62 -16.15 10.39
C ASN A 311 29.35 -16.22 11.91
N ILE A 312 29.12 -15.05 12.52
CA ILE A 312 28.63 -14.96 13.90
C ILE A 312 27.12 -15.24 13.89
N ASN A 313 26.65 -16.04 14.85
CA ASN A 313 25.24 -16.41 15.03
C ASN A 313 24.52 -15.42 15.96
N SER A 314 25.15 -15.02 17.07
CA SER A 314 24.55 -14.08 18.01
C SER A 314 25.59 -13.29 18.80
N ILE A 315 25.26 -12.05 19.12
CA ILE A 315 26.02 -11.20 20.05
C ILE A 315 25.08 -10.76 21.17
N ASN A 316 25.40 -11.13 22.40
CA ASN A 316 24.63 -10.79 23.59
C ASN A 316 25.50 -9.98 24.56
N LYS A 317 25.03 -8.81 24.99
CA LYS A 317 25.68 -8.05 26.07
C LYS A 317 24.97 -8.29 27.40
N ASN A 318 25.70 -8.77 28.39
CA ASN A 318 25.26 -8.90 29.78
C ASN A 318 26.12 -8.02 30.69
N LYS A 319 25.61 -6.86 31.11
CA LYS A 319 26.32 -5.88 31.97
C LYS A 319 27.72 -5.50 31.44
N ASN A 320 28.77 -6.19 31.89
CA ASN A 320 30.17 -5.95 31.51
C ASN A 320 30.75 -7.03 30.59
N ASP A 321 29.99 -8.09 30.30
CA ASP A 321 30.43 -9.24 29.53
C ASP A 321 29.71 -9.27 28.18
N LEU A 322 30.49 -9.32 27.10
CA LEU A 322 30.01 -9.49 25.73
C LEU A 322 30.19 -10.94 25.31
N THR A 323 29.10 -11.62 25.00
CA THR A 323 29.11 -13.02 24.56
C THR A 323 28.86 -13.10 23.05
N ILE A 324 29.84 -13.60 22.31
CA ILE A 324 29.77 -13.80 20.86
C ILE A 324 29.71 -15.31 20.60
N ARG A 325 28.67 -15.76 19.88
CA ARG A 325 28.54 -17.14 19.42
C ARG A 325 28.73 -17.24 17.92
N PHE A 326 29.50 -18.23 17.49
CA PHE A 326 29.78 -18.51 16.08
C PHE A 326 28.95 -19.69 15.57
N HIS A 327 28.67 -19.72 14.27
CA HIS A 327 27.94 -20.83 13.63
C HIS A 327 28.74 -22.15 13.65
N SER A 328 30.07 -22.11 13.61
CA SER A 328 30.95 -23.28 13.62
C SER A 328 31.94 -23.26 14.78
N GLN A 329 32.56 -24.42 15.06
CA GLN A 329 33.63 -24.54 16.06
C GLN A 329 34.82 -23.66 15.68
N ILE A 330 35.32 -22.89 16.65
CA ILE A 330 36.34 -21.86 16.42
C ILE A 330 37.73 -22.46 16.10
N GLY A 331 37.90 -23.79 16.20
CA GLY A 331 39.05 -24.52 15.66
C GLY A 331 40.42 -23.92 16.01
N GLY A 332 41.36 -23.95 15.05
CA GLY A 332 42.72 -23.40 15.19
C GLY A 332 42.80 -21.87 15.33
N ALA A 333 41.74 -21.13 14.96
CA ALA A 333 41.67 -19.67 15.12
C ALA A 333 41.51 -19.24 16.60
N LYS A 334 41.22 -20.19 17.49
CA LYS A 334 41.06 -20.01 18.94
C LYS A 334 42.23 -19.28 19.60
N ASN A 335 43.47 -19.65 19.27
CA ASN A 335 44.66 -19.07 19.90
C ASN A 335 44.99 -17.66 19.40
N VAL A 336 44.63 -17.35 18.15
CA VAL A 336 44.83 -16.02 17.55
C VAL A 336 43.82 -15.03 18.14
N LEU A 337 42.55 -15.43 18.21
CA LEU A 337 41.49 -14.62 18.81
C LEU A 337 41.76 -14.35 20.31
N LEU A 338 42.17 -15.36 21.08
CA LEU A 338 42.50 -15.17 22.51
C LEU A 338 43.74 -14.30 22.75
N LYS A 339 44.74 -14.31 21.86
CA LYS A 339 45.93 -13.44 21.97
C LYS A 339 45.67 -12.00 21.53
N SER A 340 44.75 -11.77 20.60
CA SER A 340 44.40 -10.43 20.12
C SER A 340 43.50 -9.64 21.08
N PHE A 341 42.88 -10.31 22.06
CA PHE A 341 41.98 -9.68 23.03
C PHE A 341 42.47 -9.96 24.46
N ASN A 342 43.12 -8.97 25.10
CA ASN A 342 43.70 -9.08 26.46
C ASN A 342 42.70 -9.56 27.54
N ASN A 343 41.39 -9.45 27.31
CA ASN A 343 40.32 -9.74 28.28
C ASN A 343 39.28 -10.79 27.80
N ALA A 344 39.62 -11.64 26.83
CA ALA A 344 38.70 -12.66 26.32
C ALA A 344 38.83 -14.01 27.06
N LYS A 345 37.70 -14.60 27.43
CA LYS A 345 37.60 -15.96 28.00
C LYS A 345 36.73 -16.83 27.09
N LEU A 346 37.17 -18.06 26.86
CA LEU A 346 36.36 -19.06 26.15
C LEU A 346 35.40 -19.73 27.14
N SER A 347 34.11 -19.74 26.86
CA SER A 347 33.12 -20.45 27.67
C SER A 347 32.79 -21.83 27.08
N ARG A 348 32.64 -21.92 25.75
CA ARG A 348 32.31 -23.15 24.99
C ARG A 348 33.06 -23.21 23.66
N SER A 349 33.04 -24.34 22.95
CA SER A 349 33.74 -24.55 21.66
C SER A 349 33.38 -23.54 20.55
N ASN A 350 32.23 -22.87 20.66
CA ASN A 350 31.74 -21.86 19.71
C ASN A 350 31.40 -20.51 20.38
N GLU A 351 31.86 -20.26 21.61
CA GLU A 351 31.44 -19.08 22.40
C GLU A 351 32.63 -18.37 23.06
N ILE A 352 32.76 -17.07 22.76
CA ILE A 352 33.77 -16.17 23.33
C ILE A 352 33.07 -15.15 24.21
N ILE A 353 33.58 -14.96 25.43
CA ILE A 353 33.16 -13.91 26.36
C ILE A 353 34.28 -12.87 26.44
N ILE A 354 33.98 -11.61 26.16
CA ILE A 354 34.92 -10.49 26.25
C ILE A 354 34.46 -9.56 27.37
N LYS A 355 35.34 -9.24 28.32
CA LYS A 355 35.05 -8.21 29.33
C LYS A 355 35.27 -6.82 28.73
N LEU A 356 34.20 -6.03 28.68
CA LEU A 356 34.24 -4.63 28.25
C LEU A 356 34.91 -3.78 29.32
N GLN A 357 35.81 -2.88 28.91
CA GLN A 357 36.53 -1.99 29.83
C GLN A 357 35.72 -0.74 30.17
N ASP A 358 34.82 -0.31 29.29
CA ASP A 358 34.06 0.93 29.47
C ASP A 358 32.57 0.78 29.07
N VAL A 359 31.67 1.24 29.94
CA VAL A 359 30.21 1.02 29.81
C VAL A 359 29.56 1.99 28.81
N ASN A 360 30.24 3.09 28.45
CA ASN A 360 29.69 4.17 27.62
C ASN A 360 30.13 4.15 26.14
N SER A 361 31.25 3.51 25.79
CA SER A 361 31.83 3.49 24.43
C SER A 361 31.81 2.10 23.76
N TRP A 362 31.23 1.11 24.43
CA TRP A 362 31.23 -0.30 24.05
C TRP A 362 30.74 -0.60 22.63
N ALA A 363 29.81 0.18 22.08
CA ALA A 363 29.28 -0.03 20.73
C ALA A 363 30.37 0.18 19.65
N ASN A 364 31.22 1.20 19.84
CA ASN A 364 32.39 1.45 18.99
C ASN A 364 33.49 0.42 19.25
N GLU A 365 33.65 -0.02 20.49
CA GLU A 365 34.58 -1.12 20.81
C GLU A 365 34.19 -2.42 20.11
N ILE A 366 32.90 -2.79 20.11
CA ILE A 366 32.38 -3.97 19.38
C ILE A 366 32.65 -3.84 17.89
N PHE A 367 32.34 -2.68 17.30
CA PHE A 367 32.58 -2.45 15.89
C PHE A 367 34.08 -2.61 15.53
N ASN A 368 34.97 -2.05 16.35
CA ASN A 368 36.42 -2.19 16.18
C ASN A 368 36.91 -3.63 16.37
N ILE A 369 36.34 -4.36 17.33
CA ILE A 369 36.62 -5.78 17.58
C ILE A 369 36.21 -6.62 16.36
N LEU A 370 35.01 -6.41 15.81
CA LEU A 370 34.53 -7.13 14.63
C LEU A 370 35.37 -6.82 13.40
N LYS A 371 35.75 -5.56 13.19
CA LYS A 371 36.64 -5.16 12.08
C LYS A 371 38.03 -5.82 12.18
N LYS A 372 38.57 -5.97 13.39
CA LYS A 372 39.82 -6.73 13.62
C LYS A 372 39.66 -8.21 13.30
N ILE A 373 38.51 -8.82 13.64
CA ILE A 373 38.22 -10.23 13.34
C ILE A 373 38.09 -10.46 11.83
N GLU A 374 37.41 -9.56 11.12
CA GLU A 374 37.30 -9.60 9.65
C GLU A 374 38.68 -9.54 8.97
N GLY A 375 39.56 -8.65 9.44
CA GLY A 375 40.93 -8.52 8.93
C GLY A 375 41.84 -9.74 9.18
N ILE A 376 41.54 -10.56 10.19
CA ILE A 376 42.27 -11.81 10.48
C ILE A 376 41.76 -12.96 9.59
N LYS A 377 40.48 -12.97 9.22
CA LYS A 377 39.88 -14.01 8.36
C LYS A 377 40.30 -13.85 6.89
N ASN A 378 40.67 -12.63 6.49
CA ASN A 378 41.14 -12.29 5.13
C ASN A 378 42.68 -12.41 4.96
N LYS A 379 43.42 -12.85 5.99
CA LYS A 379 44.85 -13.20 5.94
C LYS A 379 45.00 -14.70 6.12
#